data_AF-A0A8J4ENK9-F1
#
_entry.id   AF-A0A8J4ENK9-F1
#
_cell.length_a   1.000
_cell.length_b   1.000
_cell.length_c   1.000
_cell.angle_alpha   90.00
_cell.angle_beta   90.00
_cell.angle_gamma   90.00
#
_symmetry.space_group_name_H-M   'P 1'
#
loop_
_entity.id
_entity.type
_entity.pdbx_description
1 polymer ?
#
loop_
_entity_poly.entity_id
_entity_poly.type
_entity_poly.pdbx_seq_one_letter_code
_entity_poly.pdbx_strand_id
1 'polypeptide(L)'
;MYSQTNPVHQERWLPVEALEQNPRLLDDYPHRYVFVVTNSAHEMTDPTSRSRMVAARLFWAVEALEAQGWEPAAWDLDGTAVGVVMRRVGGGGTSYQLDGATQWS
;
A
#
# COMPACT_ATOMS: atom_id res chain seq x y z
N MET A 1 8.58 16.00 -24.90
CA MET A 1 8.38 14.55 -25.04
C MET A 1 9.17 13.84 -23.94
N TYR A 2 8.48 13.48 -22.86
CA TYR A 2 8.86 12.49 -21.84
C TYR A 2 7.53 12.03 -21.26
N SER A 3 7.24 10.79 -20.94
CA SER A 3 7.79 9.46 -21.21
C SER A 3 6.57 8.59 -20.87
N GLN A 4 6.31 7.54 -21.64
CA GLN A 4 5.16 6.66 -21.45
C GLN A 4 4.99 6.31 -19.96
N THR A 5 3.94 6.85 -19.34
CA THR A 5 3.52 6.49 -17.98
C THR A 5 3.18 5.01 -18.01
N ASN A 6 4.07 4.23 -17.41
CA ASN A 6 3.94 2.79 -17.23
C ASN A 6 2.58 2.49 -16.55
N PRO A 7 1.62 1.83 -17.22
CA PRO A 7 0.24 1.67 -16.72
C PRO A 7 0.11 0.72 -15.51
N VAL A 8 1.22 0.32 -14.89
CA VAL A 8 1.30 -0.59 -13.74
C VAL A 8 1.17 0.17 -12.39
N HIS A 9 1.20 1.51 -12.40
CA HIS A 9 1.34 2.34 -11.18
C HIS A 9 0.25 3.43 -11.05
N GLN A 10 -1.03 3.07 -10.91
CA GLN A 10 -1.96 3.96 -10.20
C GLN A 10 -1.79 3.69 -8.70
N GLU A 11 -0.81 4.38 -8.09
CA GLU A 11 -0.67 4.44 -6.65
C GLU A 11 -1.92 5.08 -6.06
N ARG A 12 -2.82 4.27 -5.49
CA ARG A 12 -3.98 4.78 -4.78
C ARG A 12 -3.58 5.09 -3.35
N TRP A 13 -3.67 6.37 -3.04
CA TRP A 13 -3.61 6.90 -1.70
C TRP A 13 -4.89 6.53 -0.98
N LEU A 14 -4.76 5.75 0.09
CA LEU A 14 -5.86 5.24 0.87
C LEU A 14 -5.75 5.75 2.30
N PRO A 15 -6.59 6.71 2.73
CA PRO A 15 -6.59 7.13 4.12
C PRO A 15 -7.03 5.97 5.01
N VAL A 16 -6.37 5.79 6.16
CA VAL A 16 -6.75 4.78 7.17
C VAL A 16 -8.22 4.90 7.54
N GLU A 17 -8.74 6.12 7.62
CA GLU A 17 -10.14 6.41 7.95
C GLU A 17 -11.13 5.76 6.95
N ALA A 18 -10.73 5.59 5.68
CA ALA A 18 -11.58 4.90 4.70
C ALA A 18 -11.63 3.38 4.93
N LEU A 19 -10.55 2.78 5.43
CA LEU A 19 -10.52 1.38 5.85
C LEU A 19 -11.32 1.17 7.14
N GLU A 20 -11.24 2.11 8.08
CA GLU A 20 -12.04 2.09 9.32
C GLU A 20 -13.55 2.11 8.99
N GLN A 21 -13.97 2.91 8.01
CA GLN A 21 -15.36 3.00 7.58
C GLN A 21 -15.82 1.78 6.76
N ASN A 22 -14.95 1.24 5.91
CA ASN A 22 -15.23 0.07 5.12
C ASN A 22 -14.01 -0.87 5.07
N PRO A 23 -13.95 -1.88 5.95
CA PRO A 23 -12.83 -2.80 6.00
C PRO A 23 -12.61 -3.58 4.69
N ARG A 24 -13.67 -3.81 3.90
CA ARG A 24 -13.63 -4.56 2.63
C ARG A 24 -13.41 -3.70 1.39
N LEU A 25 -12.97 -2.46 1.57
CA LEU A 25 -12.78 -1.49 0.48
C LEU A 25 -11.83 -1.98 -0.63
N LEU A 26 -11.00 -2.98 -0.35
CA LEU A 26 -10.01 -3.53 -1.27
C LEU A 26 -10.31 -4.96 -1.77
N ASP A 27 -11.48 -5.52 -1.49
CA ASP A 27 -11.81 -6.91 -1.88
C ASP A 27 -11.65 -7.12 -3.41
N ASP A 28 -12.21 -6.22 -4.22
CA ASP A 28 -12.17 -6.25 -5.70
C ASP A 28 -11.09 -5.32 -6.29
N TYR A 29 -10.13 -4.86 -5.49
CA TYR A 29 -9.17 -3.87 -5.96
C TYR A 29 -8.17 -4.48 -6.95
N PRO A 30 -8.09 -3.98 -8.20
CA PRO A 30 -7.39 -4.68 -9.28
C PRO A 30 -5.87 -4.48 -9.25
N HIS A 31 -5.37 -3.52 -8.46
CA HIS A 31 -3.94 -3.22 -8.43
C HIS A 31 -3.22 -4.00 -7.34
N ARG A 32 -1.97 -4.37 -7.63
CA ARG A 32 -1.13 -5.16 -6.72
C ARG A 32 -0.63 -4.37 -5.51
N TYR A 33 -0.62 -3.05 -5.57
CA TYR A 33 -0.10 -2.17 -4.53
C TYR A 33 -1.09 -1.09 -4.15
N VAL A 34 -1.12 -0.71 -2.88
CA VAL A 34 -1.83 0.46 -2.34
C VAL A 34 -0.93 1.18 -1.35
N PHE A 35 -1.06 2.49 -1.25
CA PHE A 35 -0.38 3.27 -0.22
C PHE A 35 -1.39 3.73 0.82
N VAL A 36 -1.29 3.16 2.04
CA VAL A 36 -2.17 3.49 3.16
C VAL A 36 -1.54 4.60 3.97
N VAL A 37 -2.25 5.71 4.14
CA VAL A 37 -1.73 6.93 4.75
C VAL A 37 -2.61 7.38 5.90
N THR A 38 -2.02 8.06 6.88
CA THR A 38 -2.79 8.75 7.91
C THR A 38 -2.65 10.27 7.76
N ASN A 39 -3.78 10.96 7.59
CA ASN A 39 -3.82 12.43 7.50
C ASN A 39 -3.94 13.08 8.88
N SER A 40 -4.28 12.30 9.91
CA SER A 40 -4.65 12.81 11.23
C SER A 40 -3.48 13.35 12.07
N ALA A 41 -2.26 13.33 11.52
CA ALA A 41 -1.08 13.94 12.13
C ALA A 41 -1.08 15.49 12.11
N HIS A 42 -1.82 16.11 11.18
CA HIS A 42 -1.77 17.57 10.99
C HIS A 42 -2.51 18.37 12.08
N GLU A 43 -3.44 17.76 12.81
CA GLU A 43 -4.30 18.47 13.78
C GLU A 43 -3.80 18.41 15.24
N MET A 44 -2.83 17.56 15.54
CA MET A 44 -2.34 17.35 16.91
C MET A 44 -1.12 18.20 17.23
N THR A 45 -1.15 19.03 18.25
CA THR A 45 -0.03 19.92 18.62
C THR A 45 1.09 19.25 19.41
N ASP A 46 0.82 18.14 20.13
CA ASP A 46 1.83 17.37 20.86
C ASP A 46 2.50 16.32 19.95
N PRO A 47 3.83 16.41 19.69
CA PRO A 47 4.54 15.48 18.82
C PRO A 47 4.53 14.03 19.31
N THR A 48 4.57 13.79 20.63
CA THR A 48 4.65 12.43 21.17
C THR A 48 3.33 11.69 21.01
N SER A 49 2.23 12.33 21.36
CA SER A 49 0.88 11.78 21.18
C SER A 49 0.55 11.61 19.69
N ARG A 50 0.99 12.55 18.84
CA ARG A 50 0.87 12.44 17.38
C ARG A 50 1.55 11.17 16.86
N SER A 51 2.81 10.94 17.18
CA SER A 51 3.55 9.76 16.71
C SER A 51 2.94 8.44 17.20
N ARG A 52 2.47 8.38 18.46
CA ARG A 52 1.80 7.19 18.99
C ARG A 52 0.49 6.85 18.29
N MET A 53 -0.36 7.86 18.06
CA MET A 53 -1.63 7.66 17.36
C MET A 53 -1.41 7.28 15.90
N VAL A 54 -0.49 7.95 15.20
CA VAL A 54 -0.10 7.65 13.82
C VAL A 54 0.39 6.21 13.70
N ALA A 55 1.30 5.79 14.58
CA ALA A 55 1.80 4.42 14.60
C ALA A 55 0.66 3.41 14.85
N ALA A 56 -0.16 3.63 15.88
CA ALA A 56 -1.26 2.73 16.23
C ALA A 56 -2.26 2.53 15.07
N ARG A 57 -2.61 3.62 14.37
CA ARG A 57 -3.52 3.56 13.22
C ARG A 57 -2.94 2.80 12.03
N LEU A 58 -1.66 3.02 11.72
CA LEU A 58 -1.00 2.29 10.64
C LEU A 58 -0.85 0.81 10.97
N PHE A 59 -0.50 0.46 12.21
CA PHE A 59 -0.47 -0.94 12.64
C PHE A 59 -1.84 -1.61 12.52
N TRP A 60 -2.90 -0.96 12.97
CA TRP A 60 -4.26 -1.47 12.80
C TRP A 60 -4.61 -1.70 11.32
N ALA A 61 -4.28 -0.75 10.45
CA ALA A 61 -4.57 -0.86 9.02
C ALA A 61 -3.80 -2.01 8.36
N VAL A 62 -2.55 -2.24 8.76
CA VAL A 62 -1.74 -3.40 8.33
C VAL A 62 -2.45 -4.69 8.74
N GLU A 63 -2.79 -4.86 10.02
CA GLU A 63 -3.45 -6.09 10.52
C GLU A 63 -4.78 -6.36 9.79
N ALA A 64 -5.59 -5.32 9.58
CA ALA A 64 -6.87 -5.43 8.88
C ALA A 64 -6.71 -5.88 7.42
N LEU A 65 -5.65 -5.43 6.75
CA LEU A 65 -5.36 -5.77 5.37
C LEU A 65 -4.62 -7.11 5.23
N GLU A 66 -3.79 -7.49 6.20
CA GLU A 66 -3.20 -8.83 6.26
C GLU A 66 -4.27 -9.92 6.33
N ALA A 67 -5.34 -9.69 7.11
CA ALA A 67 -6.51 -10.56 7.15
C ALA A 67 -7.24 -10.69 5.78
N GLN A 68 -6.97 -9.79 4.83
CA GLN A 68 -7.54 -9.76 3.48
C GLN A 68 -6.53 -10.21 2.40
N GLY A 69 -5.38 -10.74 2.80
CA GLY A 69 -4.36 -11.23 1.86
C GLY A 69 -3.49 -10.11 1.28
N TRP A 70 -3.23 -9.06 2.05
CA TRP A 70 -2.20 -8.07 1.76
C TRP A 70 -0.99 -8.27 2.67
N GLU A 71 0.16 -7.73 2.30
CA GLU A 71 1.38 -7.72 3.12
C GLU A 71 2.03 -6.33 3.08
N PRO A 72 2.64 -5.83 4.18
CA PRO A 72 3.40 -4.59 4.15
C PRO A 72 4.67 -4.77 3.32
N ALA A 73 4.88 -3.89 2.34
CA ALA A 73 6.03 -3.93 1.43
C ALA A 73 7.07 -2.85 1.74
N ALA A 74 6.63 -1.67 2.20
CA ALA A 74 7.51 -0.57 2.57
C ALA A 74 6.79 0.39 3.53
N TRP A 75 7.55 1.10 4.36
CA TRP A 75 7.06 2.13 5.27
C TRP A 75 7.65 3.47 4.86
N ASP A 76 6.80 4.51 4.80
CA ASP A 76 7.23 5.89 4.70
C ASP A 76 6.86 6.61 5.99
N LEU A 77 7.85 6.85 6.83
CA LEU A 77 7.68 7.48 8.15
C LEU A 77 8.24 8.91 8.20
N ASP A 78 9.01 9.30 7.19
CA ASP A 78 9.77 10.56 7.15
C ASP A 78 9.19 11.54 6.13
N GLY A 79 8.27 11.09 5.27
CA GLY A 79 7.59 11.90 4.27
C GLY A 79 6.53 12.87 4.82
N THR A 80 6.03 13.74 3.95
CA THR A 80 4.91 14.65 4.26
C THR A 80 3.62 13.90 4.60
N ALA A 81 3.49 12.65 4.12
CA ALA A 81 2.47 11.71 4.51
C ALA A 81 3.14 10.49 5.15
N VAL A 82 2.70 10.14 6.35
CA VAL A 82 3.17 8.95 7.06
C VAL A 82 2.27 7.78 6.69
N GLY A 83 2.86 6.69 6.21
CA GLY A 83 2.09 5.60 5.63
C GLY A 83 2.87 4.30 5.41
N VAL A 84 2.15 3.32 4.88
CA VAL A 84 2.65 1.99 4.56
C VAL A 84 2.17 1.59 3.17
N VAL A 85 3.09 1.12 2.34
CA VAL A 85 2.77 0.49 1.06
C VAL A 85 2.40 -0.95 1.34
N MET A 86 1.19 -1.35 0.96
CA MET A 86 0.71 -2.72 1.06
C MET A 86 0.71 -3.37 -0.32
N ARG A 87 1.04 -4.65 -0.38
CA ARG A 87 1.08 -5.47 -1.59
C ARG A 87 0.10 -6.63 -1.48
N ARG A 88 -0.65 -6.94 -2.54
CA ARG A 88 -1.51 -8.12 -2.56
C ARG A 88 -0.67 -9.40 -2.62
N VAL A 89 -0.90 -10.30 -1.67
CA VAL A 89 -0.36 -11.66 -1.65
C VAL A 89 -1.23 -12.49 -2.58
N GLY A 90 -0.71 -12.85 -3.75
CA GLY A 90 -1.51 -13.48 -4.80
C GLY A 90 -1.91 -14.93 -4.49
N GLY A 91 -3.18 -15.26 -4.73
CA GLY A 91 -3.50 -16.46 -5.52
C GLY A 91 -2.96 -16.24 -6.95
N GLY A 92 -2.28 -17.25 -7.50
CA GLY A 92 -1.29 -17.07 -8.58
C GLY A 92 -1.76 -16.51 -9.93
N GLY A 93 -0.75 -16.10 -10.71
CA GLY A 93 -0.80 -15.68 -12.12
C GLY A 93 -0.06 -14.35 -12.31
N THR A 94 1.12 -14.23 -12.91
CA THR A 94 1.91 -15.09 -13.78
C THR A 94 3.31 -15.26 -13.19
N SER A 95 3.73 -16.51 -13.02
CA SER A 95 5.15 -16.82 -13.14
C SER A 95 5.55 -16.38 -14.54
N TYR A 96 6.43 -15.39 -14.67
CA TYR A 96 7.23 -15.30 -15.89
C TYR A 96 8.14 -16.52 -15.87
N GLN A 97 7.63 -17.63 -16.38
CA GLN A 97 8.46 -18.73 -16.80
C GLN A 97 9.28 -18.13 -17.95
N LEU A 98 10.55 -17.84 -17.66
CA LEU A 98 11.54 -17.63 -18.71
C LEU A 98 11.67 -18.99 -19.40
N ASP A 99 10.74 -19.27 -20.32
CA ASP A 99 10.91 -20.38 -21.24
C ASP A 99 12.18 -20.09 -22.02
N GLY A 100 13.14 -20.99 -21.83
CA GLY A 100 14.39 -20.97 -22.54
C GLY A 100 14.19 -21.08 -24.05
N ALA A 101 15.26 -20.72 -24.75
CA ALA A 101 15.51 -20.90 -26.17
C ALA A 101 14.97 -19.82 -27.11
N THR A 102 15.83 -18.82 -27.36
CA THR A 102 16.24 -18.57 -28.75
C THR A 102 17.75 -18.30 -28.79
N GLN A 103 18.50 -19.31 -29.24
CA GLN A 103 19.85 -19.14 -29.77
C GLN A 103 19.81 -18.13 -30.91
N TRP A 104 20.76 -17.19 -30.91
CA TRP A 104 21.05 -16.38 -32.10
C TRP A 104 22.22 -17.06 -32.81
N SER A 105 21.95 -17.56 -34.02
CA SER A 105 22.95 -17.95 -35.02
C SER A 105 23.61 -16.72 -35.63
#